data_AF-N9NMR8-F1
#
_entry.id   AF-N9NMR8-F1
#
_cell.length_a   1.000
_cell.length_b   1.000
_cell.length_c   1.000
_cell.angle_alpha   90.00
_cell.angle_beta   90.00
_cell.angle_gamma   90.00
#
_symmetry.space_group_name_H-M   'P 1'
#
loop_
_entity.id
_entity.type
_entity.pdbx_description
1 polymer ?
#
loop_
_entity_poly.entity_id
_entity_poly.type
_entity_poly.pdbx_seq_one_letter_code
_entity_poly.pdbx_strand_id
1 'polypeptide(L)'
;MPVATKICEFVNNKAKPDWWRYTLNKAIELGKLSTTELEVAYLVAKMEYGLEDKCPDYSVLVKPAKATGYHTEIEENKLISIGNIENISALASQQKIEFSATGLTVIYGNNGVGKSSYAKILKNACLTRGEIPELKHNVFKGRAGFPSAEIQVQSNQKLELVQWNTQIEPHPRLKAIRVFDSDSSIHYLTKTGILDFKPTALKLLDELLIASAFILDKAKTEEVNRTGFVGDFFI
;
A
#
# COMPACT_ATOMS: atom_id res chain seq x y z
N MET A 1 -7.79 21.86 0.63
CA MET A 1 -6.73 20.85 0.83
C MET A 1 -7.27 19.71 1.67
N PRO A 2 -7.24 18.46 1.18
CA PRO A 2 -7.75 17.29 1.92
C PRO A 2 -7.08 17.09 3.28
N VAL A 3 -7.81 16.57 4.27
CA VAL A 3 -7.30 16.31 5.63
C VAL A 3 -6.07 15.41 5.62
N ALA A 4 -6.05 14.37 4.76
CA ALA A 4 -4.91 13.46 4.64
C ALA A 4 -3.63 14.15 4.15
N THR A 5 -3.75 15.14 3.26
CA THR A 5 -2.60 15.92 2.78
C THR A 5 -1.97 16.70 3.92
N LYS A 6 -2.77 17.34 4.77
CA LYS A 6 -2.28 18.05 5.96
C LYS A 6 -1.59 17.10 6.95
N ILE A 7 -2.12 15.89 7.13
CA ILE A 7 -1.50 14.87 7.99
C ILE A 7 -0.13 14.44 7.42
N CYS A 8 -0.05 14.22 6.10
CA CYS A 8 1.23 13.90 5.45
C CYS A 8 2.24 15.05 5.60
N GLU A 9 1.83 16.30 5.40
CA GLU A 9 2.69 17.48 5.61
C GLU A 9 3.19 17.57 7.06
N PHE A 10 2.31 17.31 8.03
CA PHE A 10 2.67 17.29 9.45
C PHE A 10 3.73 16.22 9.77
N VAL A 11 3.54 15.00 9.26
CA VAL A 11 4.47 13.87 9.48
C VAL A 11 5.78 14.01 8.69
N ASN A 12 5.75 14.68 7.53
CA ASN A 12 6.95 14.92 6.71
C ASN A 12 7.83 16.07 7.22
N ASN A 13 7.38 16.81 8.24
CA ASN A 13 8.20 17.85 8.85
C ASN A 13 9.45 17.23 9.50
N LYS A 14 10.63 17.77 9.20
CA LYS A 14 11.93 17.28 9.70
C LYS A 14 12.06 17.26 11.23
N ALA A 15 11.21 18.00 11.95
CA ALA A 15 11.16 17.98 13.42
C ALA A 15 10.39 16.77 13.97
N LYS A 16 9.76 15.96 13.11
CA LYS A 16 9.00 14.77 13.51
C LYS A 16 9.83 13.50 13.33
N PRO A 17 9.55 12.47 14.14
CA PRO A 17 10.28 11.23 14.05
C PRO A 17 10.12 10.52 12.70
N ASP A 18 11.18 9.86 12.26
CA ASP A 18 11.23 9.11 11.01
C ASP A 18 10.27 7.90 11.04
N TRP A 19 10.12 7.26 12.21
CA TRP A 19 9.15 6.17 12.36
C TRP A 19 7.70 6.62 12.10
N TRP A 20 7.35 7.91 12.26
CA TRP A 20 6.03 8.41 11.89
C TRP A 20 5.78 8.28 10.38
N ARG A 21 6.79 8.56 9.56
CA ARG A 21 6.70 8.42 8.10
C ARG A 21 6.47 6.96 7.71
N TYR A 22 7.20 6.04 8.33
CA TYR A 22 6.99 4.61 8.13
C TYR A 22 5.54 4.20 8.48
N THR A 23 5.10 4.50 9.71
CA THR A 23 3.76 4.15 10.20
C THR A 23 2.67 4.74 9.31
N LEU A 24 2.78 6.01 8.93
CA LEU A 24 1.78 6.68 8.11
C LEU A 24 1.71 6.08 6.70
N ASN A 25 2.85 5.77 6.07
CA ASN A 25 2.87 5.10 4.76
C ASN A 25 2.16 3.75 4.81
N LYS A 26 2.43 2.94 5.86
CA LYS A 26 1.78 1.64 6.03
C LYS A 26 0.30 1.75 6.37
N ALA A 27 -0.11 2.74 7.15
CA ALA A 27 -1.52 3.03 7.40
C ALA A 27 -2.26 3.46 6.12
N ILE A 28 -1.63 4.22 5.23
CA ILE A 28 -2.20 4.62 3.93
C ILE A 28 -2.37 3.40 3.01
N GLU A 29 -1.37 2.52 2.97
CA GLU A 29 -1.33 1.32 2.12
C GLU A 29 -2.32 0.24 2.59
N LEU A 30 -2.23 -0.15 3.87
CA LEU A 30 -2.95 -1.30 4.43
C LEU A 30 -4.30 -0.89 5.05
N GLY A 31 -4.46 0.38 5.41
CA GLY A 31 -5.63 0.88 6.15
C GLY A 31 -5.61 0.59 7.65
N LYS A 32 -4.97 -0.52 8.07
CA LYS A 32 -4.75 -0.89 9.48
C LYS A 32 -3.41 -1.61 9.61
N LEU A 33 -2.64 -1.27 10.64
CA LEU A 33 -1.37 -1.93 10.94
C LEU A 33 -1.62 -3.26 11.66
N SER A 34 -0.90 -4.31 11.25
CA SER A 34 -0.80 -5.55 12.02
C SER A 34 0.39 -5.49 12.97
N THR A 35 0.53 -6.51 13.81
CA THR A 35 1.69 -6.65 14.70
C THR A 35 3.01 -6.60 13.93
N THR A 36 3.06 -7.17 12.72
CA THR A 36 4.28 -7.15 11.89
C THR A 36 4.73 -5.73 11.56
N GLU A 37 3.81 -4.85 11.12
CA GLU A 37 4.18 -3.45 10.85
C GLU A 37 4.49 -2.68 12.13
N LEU A 38 3.84 -3.00 13.25
CA LEU A 38 4.16 -2.37 14.54
C LEU A 38 5.58 -2.73 15.02
N GLU A 39 6.00 -3.98 14.86
CA GLU A 39 7.38 -4.41 15.16
C GLU A 39 8.39 -3.69 14.27
N VAL A 40 8.11 -3.54 12.97
CA VAL A 40 9.01 -2.78 12.07
C VAL A 40 9.03 -1.29 12.45
N ALA A 41 7.90 -0.69 12.84
CA ALA A 41 7.89 0.69 13.34
C ALA A 41 8.79 0.85 14.58
N TYR A 42 8.80 -0.15 15.46
CA TYR A 42 9.71 -0.21 16.60
C TYR A 42 11.18 -0.34 16.18
N LEU A 43 11.51 -1.19 15.21
CA LEU A 43 12.86 -1.28 14.64
C LEU A 43 13.31 0.07 14.04
N VAL A 44 12.46 0.73 13.27
CA VAL A 44 12.76 2.04 12.68
C VAL A 44 13.02 3.08 13.77
N ALA A 45 12.25 3.07 14.88
CA ALA A 45 12.49 3.93 16.02
C ALA A 45 13.84 3.64 16.68
N LYS A 46 14.20 2.36 16.89
CA LYS A 46 15.52 1.99 17.42
C LYS A 46 16.67 2.49 16.54
N MET A 47 16.54 2.34 15.21
CA MET A 47 17.51 2.84 14.24
C MET A 47 17.61 4.37 14.21
N GLU A 48 16.49 5.05 14.44
CA GLU A 48 16.44 6.51 14.50
C GLU A 48 17.17 7.06 15.73
N TYR A 49 16.97 6.44 16.90
CA TYR A 49 17.57 6.85 18.17
C TYR A 49 18.94 6.20 18.46
N GLY A 50 19.52 5.47 17.49
CA GLY A 50 20.87 4.89 17.61
C GLY A 50 20.97 3.68 18.53
N LEU A 51 19.85 2.99 18.80
CA LEU A 51 19.82 1.72 19.54
C LEU A 51 20.11 0.51 18.65
N GLU A 52 19.96 0.67 17.33
CA GLU A 52 20.36 -0.29 16.30
C GLU A 52 20.95 0.44 15.09
N ASP A 53 21.80 -0.24 14.32
CA ASP A 53 22.35 0.31 13.08
C ASP A 53 21.28 0.42 11.99
N LYS A 54 21.32 1.52 11.23
CA LYS A 54 20.41 1.72 10.08
C LYS A 54 20.69 0.67 9.00
N CYS A 55 19.69 -0.12 8.67
CA CYS A 55 19.78 -1.07 7.56
C CYS A 55 19.86 -0.34 6.19
N PRO A 56 20.32 -1.02 5.12
CA PRO A 56 20.38 -0.43 3.77
C PRO A 56 19.03 0.15 3.29
N ASP A 57 17.92 -0.48 3.70
CA ASP A 57 16.57 -0.08 3.30
C ASP A 57 15.96 1.02 4.15
N TYR A 58 16.68 1.55 5.15
CA TYR A 58 16.15 2.57 6.08
C TYR A 58 15.54 3.76 5.33
N SER A 59 16.24 4.30 4.33
CA SER A 59 15.78 5.43 3.52
C SER A 59 14.47 5.16 2.77
N VAL A 60 14.23 3.90 2.38
CA VAL A 60 13.02 3.43 1.72
C VAL A 60 11.88 3.31 2.73
N LEU A 61 12.17 2.78 3.93
CA LEU A 61 11.20 2.64 5.03
C LEU A 61 10.67 4.00 5.49
N VAL A 62 11.52 5.03 5.54
CA VAL A 62 11.15 6.36 6.05
C VAL A 62 10.87 7.39 4.95
N LYS A 63 10.56 6.94 3.73
CA LYS A 63 10.24 7.84 2.61
C LYS A 63 9.11 8.82 2.97
N PRO A 64 9.11 10.05 2.43
CA PRO A 64 8.04 11.01 2.70
C PRO A 64 6.65 10.43 2.41
N ALA A 65 5.73 10.60 3.35
CA ALA A 65 4.35 10.14 3.22
C ALA A 65 3.62 10.93 2.13
N LYS A 66 2.85 10.23 1.29
CA LYS A 66 2.02 10.82 0.24
C LYS A 66 0.58 10.38 0.46
N ALA A 67 -0.38 11.31 0.40
CA ALA A 67 -1.81 11.07 0.59
C ALA A 67 -2.47 10.36 -0.61
N THR A 68 -1.82 9.33 -1.16
CA THR A 68 -2.29 8.54 -2.30
C THR A 68 -3.65 7.92 -1.97
N GLY A 69 -4.64 8.13 -2.83
CA GLY A 69 -6.01 7.62 -2.66
C GLY A 69 -6.90 8.39 -1.67
N TYR A 70 -6.39 9.47 -1.07
CA TYR A 70 -7.13 10.40 -0.19
C TYR A 70 -7.32 11.80 -0.80
N HIS A 71 -7.02 11.95 -2.09
CA HIS A 71 -7.31 13.17 -2.84
C HIS A 71 -8.79 13.24 -3.22
N THR A 72 -9.32 14.46 -3.33
CA THR A 72 -10.58 14.70 -4.05
C THR A 72 -10.34 14.31 -5.50
N GLU A 73 -11.17 13.41 -6.04
CA GLU A 73 -11.09 13.06 -7.47
C GLU A 73 -11.54 14.28 -8.29
N ILE A 74 -10.60 14.88 -9.02
CA ILE A 74 -10.84 16.08 -9.83
C ILE A 74 -11.28 15.69 -11.25
N GLU A 75 -10.89 14.49 -11.71
CA GLU A 75 -11.15 13.99 -13.06
C GLU A 75 -11.74 12.57 -13.01
N GLU A 76 -12.71 12.30 -13.87
CA GLU A 76 -13.25 10.94 -14.07
C GLU A 76 -12.20 10.09 -14.80
N ASN A 77 -11.67 9.06 -14.13
CA ASN A 77 -10.67 8.14 -14.68
C ASN A 77 -11.32 6.78 -14.97
N LYS A 78 -11.31 6.37 -16.24
CA LYS A 78 -11.90 5.10 -16.69
C LYS A 78 -10.82 4.11 -17.11
N LEU A 79 -10.93 2.87 -16.66
CA LEU A 79 -10.12 1.77 -17.18
C LEU A 79 -10.65 1.37 -18.56
N ILE A 80 -9.78 1.37 -19.58
CA ILE A 80 -10.17 1.06 -20.96
C ILE A 80 -9.62 -0.30 -21.37
N SER A 81 -8.37 -0.61 -21.06
CA SER A 81 -7.82 -1.93 -21.35
C SER A 81 -6.61 -2.29 -20.50
N ILE A 82 -6.35 -3.59 -20.42
CA ILE A 82 -5.11 -4.16 -19.91
C ILE A 82 -4.57 -5.15 -20.95
N GLY A 83 -3.30 -5.05 -21.32
CA GLY A 83 -2.69 -5.91 -22.31
C GLY A 83 -1.17 -5.88 -22.26
N ASN A 84 -0.54 -6.47 -23.28
CA ASN A 84 0.92 -6.58 -23.41
C ASN A 84 1.61 -7.01 -22.10
N ILE A 85 1.12 -8.10 -21.51
CA ILE A 85 1.54 -8.53 -20.17
C ILE A 85 2.80 -9.38 -20.28
N GLU A 86 3.83 -8.99 -19.54
CA GLU A 86 5.08 -9.75 -19.47
C GLU A 86 5.38 -10.20 -18.04
N ASN A 87 6.05 -11.35 -17.94
CA ASN A 87 6.59 -11.87 -16.68
C ASN A 87 5.56 -12.09 -15.56
N ILE A 88 4.28 -12.29 -15.89
CA ILE A 88 3.21 -12.55 -14.91
C ILE A 88 2.46 -13.84 -15.27
N SER A 89 2.59 -14.86 -14.42
CA SER A 89 1.95 -16.16 -14.59
C SER A 89 2.18 -16.75 -16.00
N ALA A 90 1.32 -17.65 -16.46
CA ALA A 90 1.34 -18.14 -17.85
C ALA A 90 0.45 -17.29 -18.79
N LEU A 91 0.28 -15.99 -18.51
CA LEU A 91 -0.51 -15.12 -19.38
C LEU A 91 0.18 -14.97 -20.74
N ALA A 92 -0.60 -15.04 -21.81
CA ALA A 92 -0.08 -14.84 -23.16
C ALA A 92 0.22 -13.35 -23.36
N SER A 93 1.43 -13.04 -23.85
CA SER A 93 1.95 -11.67 -23.96
C SER A 93 1.18 -10.78 -24.95
N GLN A 94 0.27 -11.33 -25.75
CA GLN A 94 -0.55 -10.57 -26.71
C GLN A 94 -2.05 -10.57 -26.39
N GLN A 95 -2.45 -11.06 -25.22
CA GLN A 95 -3.84 -10.92 -24.80
C GLN A 95 -4.11 -9.51 -24.29
N LYS A 96 -5.20 -8.93 -24.76
CA LYS A 96 -5.73 -7.65 -24.32
C LYS A 96 -7.16 -7.85 -23.85
N ILE A 97 -7.46 -7.40 -22.64
CA ILE A 97 -8.83 -7.30 -22.13
C ILE A 97 -9.28 -5.86 -22.27
N GLU A 98 -10.43 -5.66 -22.89
CA GLU A 98 -11.07 -4.37 -23.04
C GLU A 98 -12.24 -4.24 -22.07
N PHE A 99 -12.40 -3.04 -21.52
CA PHE A 99 -13.46 -2.67 -20.61
C PHE A 99 -14.37 -1.65 -21.27
N SER A 100 -15.67 -1.77 -21.06
CA SER A 100 -16.60 -0.73 -21.47
C SER A 100 -16.31 0.54 -20.67
N ALA A 101 -16.20 1.68 -21.35
CA ALA A 101 -16.02 2.98 -20.70
C ALA A 101 -17.19 3.37 -19.79
N THR A 102 -18.36 2.73 -19.96
CA THR A 102 -19.56 2.96 -19.16
C THR A 102 -20.27 1.67 -18.83
N GLY A 103 -20.85 1.58 -17.63
CA GLY A 103 -21.64 0.44 -17.19
C GLY A 103 -20.80 -0.68 -16.56
N LEU A 104 -21.27 -1.91 -16.66
CA LEU A 104 -20.68 -3.08 -16.03
C LEU A 104 -19.99 -3.96 -17.08
N THR A 105 -18.72 -4.31 -16.85
CA THR A 105 -17.99 -5.30 -17.66
C THR A 105 -17.85 -6.59 -16.87
N VAL A 106 -18.32 -7.72 -17.41
CA VAL A 106 -18.22 -9.05 -16.78
C VAL A 106 -17.20 -9.89 -17.55
N ILE A 107 -16.12 -10.28 -16.88
CA ILE A 107 -15.07 -11.15 -17.44
C ILE A 107 -15.22 -12.55 -16.86
N TYR A 108 -15.48 -13.54 -17.72
CA TYR A 108 -15.67 -14.94 -17.34
C TYR A 108 -14.86 -15.88 -18.24
N GLY A 109 -14.73 -17.13 -17.83
CA GLY A 109 -13.97 -18.15 -18.55
C GLY A 109 -13.54 -19.30 -17.65
N ASN A 110 -12.90 -20.32 -18.20
CA ASN A 110 -12.51 -21.51 -17.45
C ASN A 110 -11.46 -21.23 -16.36
N ASN A 111 -11.35 -22.13 -15.40
CA ASN A 111 -10.27 -22.10 -14.41
C ASN A 111 -8.92 -22.25 -15.12
N GLY A 112 -7.91 -21.50 -14.65
CA GLY A 112 -6.57 -21.50 -15.25
C GLY A 112 -6.35 -20.55 -16.44
N VAL A 113 -7.40 -19.92 -17.00
CA VAL A 113 -7.26 -18.98 -18.14
C VAL A 113 -6.62 -17.62 -17.78
N GLY A 114 -6.34 -17.38 -16.48
CA GLY A 114 -5.61 -16.18 -16.04
C GLY A 114 -6.46 -15.04 -15.48
N LYS A 115 -7.79 -15.17 -15.35
CA LYS A 115 -8.69 -14.14 -14.77
C LYS A 115 -8.17 -13.57 -13.44
N SER A 116 -7.79 -14.42 -12.50
CA SER A 116 -7.23 -14.00 -11.20
C SER A 116 -5.89 -13.26 -11.35
N SER A 117 -5.08 -13.58 -12.36
CA SER A 117 -3.83 -12.87 -12.63
C SER A 117 -4.09 -11.44 -13.09
N TYR A 118 -5.07 -11.20 -13.98
CA TYR A 118 -5.49 -9.85 -14.35
C TYR A 118 -5.99 -9.04 -13.14
N ALA A 119 -6.80 -9.66 -12.26
CA ALA A 119 -7.25 -9.00 -11.04
C ALA A 119 -6.07 -8.62 -10.12
N LYS A 120 -5.06 -9.48 -9.99
CA LYS A 120 -3.84 -9.17 -9.23
C LYS A 120 -3.04 -8.01 -9.84
N ILE A 121 -2.95 -7.93 -11.17
CA ILE A 121 -2.29 -6.80 -11.85
C ILE A 121 -3.01 -5.49 -11.50
N LEU A 122 -4.34 -5.46 -11.64
CA LEU A 122 -5.13 -4.29 -11.28
C LEU A 122 -4.96 -3.93 -9.80
N LYS A 123 -4.92 -4.92 -8.90
CA LYS A 123 -4.69 -4.66 -7.47
C LYS A 123 -3.34 -3.99 -7.19
N ASN A 124 -2.28 -4.36 -7.92
CA ASN A 124 -0.96 -3.77 -7.79
C ASN A 124 -0.90 -2.36 -8.41
N ALA A 125 -1.45 -2.22 -9.62
CA ALA A 125 -1.38 -1.00 -10.42
C ALA A 125 -2.29 0.12 -9.89
N CYS A 126 -3.53 -0.23 -9.53
CA CYS A 126 -4.57 0.71 -9.12
C CYS A 126 -4.61 0.88 -7.59
N LEU A 127 -5.57 1.66 -7.09
CA LEU A 127 -5.74 1.86 -5.64
C LEU A 127 -6.50 0.69 -5.02
N THR A 128 -5.75 -0.13 -4.29
CA THR A 128 -6.27 -1.24 -3.46
C THR A 128 -5.98 -0.92 -2.00
N ARG A 129 -6.88 -1.30 -1.11
CA ARG A 129 -6.64 -1.26 0.34
C ARG A 129 -6.45 -2.68 0.86
N GLY A 130 -5.56 -2.84 1.83
CA GLY A 130 -5.22 -4.13 2.42
C GLY A 130 -4.08 -4.82 1.68
N GLU A 131 -4.03 -6.15 1.76
CA GLU A 131 -2.92 -6.93 1.19
C GLU A 131 -2.88 -6.83 -0.33
N ILE A 132 -1.75 -6.34 -0.86
CA ILE A 132 -1.47 -6.34 -2.29
C ILE A 132 -0.88 -7.71 -2.63
N PRO A 133 -1.56 -8.52 -3.47
CA PRO A 133 -1.12 -9.87 -3.74
C PRO A 133 0.18 -9.88 -4.55
N GLU A 134 1.08 -10.79 -4.18
CA GLU A 134 2.31 -11.04 -4.93
C GLU A 134 2.00 -11.50 -6.36
N LEU A 135 2.73 -10.91 -7.32
CA LEU A 135 2.71 -11.33 -8.71
C LEU A 135 3.75 -12.42 -8.95
N LYS A 136 3.26 -13.62 -9.25
CA LYS A 136 4.13 -14.77 -9.57
C LYS A 136 4.64 -14.65 -11.00
N HIS A 137 5.94 -14.79 -11.20
CA HIS A 137 6.55 -14.92 -12.53
C HIS A 137 6.04 -16.15 -13.29
N ASN A 138 6.19 -16.11 -14.61
CA ASN A 138 5.92 -17.26 -15.45
C ASN A 138 6.87 -18.41 -15.10
N VAL A 139 6.34 -19.54 -14.66
CA VAL A 139 7.13 -20.72 -14.27
C VAL A 139 7.74 -21.49 -15.45
N PHE A 140 7.24 -21.25 -16.67
CA PHE A 140 7.71 -21.90 -17.89
C PHE A 140 8.79 -21.10 -18.63
N LYS A 141 9.10 -19.89 -18.17
CA LYS A 141 10.16 -19.03 -18.72
C LYS A 141 11.23 -18.82 -17.65
N GLY A 142 12.48 -18.61 -18.07
CA GLY A 142 13.52 -18.15 -17.16
C GLY A 142 13.08 -16.84 -16.49
N ARG A 143 13.43 -16.65 -15.21
CA ARG A 143 13.15 -15.38 -14.51
C ARG A 143 14.00 -14.28 -15.15
N ALA A 144 13.39 -13.49 -16.03
CA ALA A 144 13.98 -12.32 -16.64
C ALA A 144 12.99 -11.15 -16.55
N GLY A 145 13.47 -9.99 -16.12
CA GLY A 145 12.66 -8.77 -16.03
C GLY A 145 11.64 -8.72 -14.90
N PHE A 146 10.94 -7.59 -14.85
CA PHE A 146 9.89 -7.31 -13.86
C PHE A 146 8.50 -7.64 -14.43
N PRO A 147 7.53 -8.04 -13.58
CA PRO A 147 6.12 -8.05 -13.91
C PRO A 147 5.69 -6.70 -14.51
N SER A 148 5.13 -6.72 -15.73
CA SER A 148 4.76 -5.51 -16.46
C SER A 148 3.49 -5.71 -17.31
N ALA A 149 2.81 -4.60 -17.61
CA ALA A 149 1.63 -4.57 -18.45
C ALA A 149 1.43 -3.17 -19.06
N GLU A 150 0.72 -3.12 -20.18
CA GLU A 150 0.17 -1.89 -20.74
C GLU A 150 -1.26 -1.70 -20.24
N ILE A 151 -1.51 -0.57 -19.55
CA ILE A 151 -2.82 -0.23 -19.02
C ILE A 151 -3.29 1.06 -19.67
N GLN A 152 -4.39 0.99 -20.41
CA GLN A 152 -5.00 2.16 -21.04
C GLN A 152 -6.07 2.74 -20.13
N VAL A 153 -5.98 4.04 -19.88
CA VAL A 153 -6.96 4.81 -19.11
C VAL A 153 -7.50 5.98 -19.94
N GLN A 154 -8.74 6.38 -19.66
CA GLN A 154 -9.33 7.60 -20.20
C GLN A 154 -9.53 8.59 -19.06
N SER A 155 -8.96 9.79 -19.19
CA SER A 155 -9.28 10.93 -18.31
C SER A 155 -9.74 12.11 -19.16
N ASN A 156 -10.88 12.72 -18.79
CA ASN A 156 -11.47 13.85 -19.51
C ASN A 156 -11.53 13.61 -21.03
N GLN A 157 -12.02 12.42 -21.42
CA GLN A 157 -12.12 11.93 -22.80
C GLN A 157 -10.79 11.65 -23.53
N LYS A 158 -9.63 11.98 -22.95
CA LYS A 158 -8.31 11.70 -23.53
C LYS A 158 -7.83 10.32 -23.11
N LEU A 159 -7.46 9.51 -24.09
CA LEU A 159 -6.81 8.22 -23.86
C LEU A 159 -5.34 8.42 -23.52
N GLU A 160 -4.86 7.65 -22.55
CA GLU A 160 -3.45 7.55 -22.17
C GLU A 160 -3.09 6.08 -22.01
N LEU A 161 -1.95 5.70 -22.56
CA LEU A 161 -1.35 4.39 -22.37
C LEU A 161 -0.29 4.48 -21.27
N VAL A 162 -0.50 3.76 -20.17
CA VAL A 162 0.44 3.69 -19.05
C VAL A 162 1.26 2.41 -19.18
N GLN A 163 2.58 2.58 -19.34
CA GLN A 163 3.55 1.49 -19.30
C GLN A 163 3.83 1.13 -17.83
N TRP A 164 3.14 0.12 -17.31
CA TRP A 164 3.17 -0.22 -15.90
C TRP A 164 4.12 -1.39 -15.60
N ASN A 165 4.87 -1.29 -14.50
CA ASN A 165 5.61 -2.40 -13.90
C ASN A 165 5.69 -2.25 -12.37
N THR A 166 6.19 -3.27 -11.68
CA THR A 166 6.25 -3.29 -10.20
C THR A 166 7.34 -2.40 -9.58
N GLN A 167 8.22 -1.80 -10.37
CA GLN A 167 9.35 -0.99 -9.90
C GLN A 167 9.12 0.52 -10.08
N ILE A 168 8.21 0.93 -10.95
CA ILE A 168 7.93 2.34 -11.20
C ILE A 168 7.10 2.97 -10.10
N GLU A 169 7.24 4.28 -9.94
CA GLU A 169 6.39 5.05 -9.02
C GLU A 169 4.90 4.90 -9.39
N PRO A 170 4.00 4.88 -8.39
CA PRO A 170 2.56 4.82 -8.62
C PRO A 170 2.06 5.88 -9.61
N HIS A 171 1.40 5.46 -10.69
CA HIS A 171 0.83 6.38 -11.67
C HIS A 171 -0.45 7.05 -11.11
N PRO A 172 -0.54 8.39 -11.07
CA PRO A 172 -1.67 9.10 -10.45
C PRO A 172 -3.05 8.67 -10.98
N ARG A 173 -3.18 8.49 -12.31
CA ARG A 173 -4.45 8.06 -12.92
C ARG A 173 -4.84 6.63 -12.58
N LEU A 174 -3.87 5.73 -12.43
CA LEU A 174 -4.15 4.36 -11.99
C LEU A 174 -4.58 4.36 -10.51
N LYS A 175 -3.95 5.19 -9.68
CA LYS A 175 -4.32 5.36 -8.26
C LYS A 175 -5.62 6.14 -8.04
N ALA A 176 -6.26 6.66 -9.09
CA ALA A 176 -7.63 7.16 -9.05
C ALA A 176 -8.67 6.04 -9.22
N ILE A 177 -8.28 4.88 -9.78
CA ILE A 177 -9.17 3.74 -9.98
C ILE A 177 -9.13 2.85 -8.72
N ARG A 178 -10.30 2.56 -8.15
CA ARG A 178 -10.41 1.69 -6.97
C ARG A 178 -10.68 0.25 -7.36
N VAL A 179 -9.90 -0.67 -6.79
CA VAL A 179 -10.12 -2.11 -6.95
C VAL A 179 -10.67 -2.66 -5.64
N PHE A 180 -11.80 -3.34 -5.74
CA PHE A 180 -12.49 -3.96 -4.62
C PHE A 180 -12.52 -5.47 -4.80
N ASP A 181 -12.37 -6.18 -3.70
CA ASP A 181 -12.54 -7.62 -3.56
C ASP A 181 -13.11 -7.93 -2.17
N SER A 182 -13.40 -9.20 -1.90
CA SER A 182 -13.98 -9.61 -0.61
C SER A 182 -13.12 -9.15 0.58
N ASP A 183 -11.80 -9.23 0.49
CA ASP A 183 -10.90 -8.88 1.59
C ASP A 183 -10.80 -7.34 1.80
N SER A 184 -10.73 -6.56 0.71
CA SER A 184 -10.72 -5.08 0.78
C SER A 184 -12.09 -4.47 1.10
N SER A 185 -13.19 -5.19 0.85
CA SER A 185 -14.56 -4.69 1.07
C SER A 185 -14.84 -4.36 2.54
N ILE A 186 -14.25 -5.10 3.48
CA ILE A 186 -14.35 -4.85 4.93
C ILE A 186 -13.82 -3.45 5.28
N HIS A 187 -12.77 -2.98 4.61
CA HIS A 187 -12.17 -1.66 4.85
C HIS A 187 -13.01 -0.49 4.32
N TYR A 188 -13.94 -0.74 3.40
CA TYR A 188 -14.83 0.28 2.83
C TYR A 188 -16.23 0.27 3.44
N LEU A 189 -16.73 -0.89 3.88
CA LEU A 189 -18.10 -1.07 4.36
C LEU A 189 -18.25 -1.00 5.89
N THR A 190 -17.16 -0.97 6.66
CA THR A 190 -17.25 -0.81 8.13
C THR A 190 -17.50 0.64 8.53
N LYS A 191 -18.78 1.05 8.47
CA LYS A 191 -19.47 1.88 9.48
C LYS A 191 -20.92 2.18 9.03
N THR A 192 -21.84 1.25 9.29
CA THR A 192 -23.24 1.59 9.59
C THR A 192 -23.34 1.87 11.09
N GLY A 193 -22.85 3.04 11.50
CA GLY A 193 -22.96 3.55 12.86
C GLY A 193 -23.14 5.05 12.76
N ILE A 194 -24.00 5.59 13.63
CA ILE A 194 -24.47 6.98 13.72
C ILE A 194 -23.45 7.98 13.15
N LEU A 195 -23.97 8.88 12.30
CA LEU A 195 -23.36 9.89 11.44
C LEU A 195 -22.40 10.88 12.14
N ASP A 196 -21.42 10.39 12.89
CA ASP A 196 -20.19 11.12 13.15
C ASP A 196 -19.33 10.97 11.89
N PHE A 197 -19.41 11.98 11.03
CA PHE A 197 -18.57 12.14 9.85
C PHE A 197 -17.12 12.38 10.30
N LYS A 198 -16.46 11.37 10.88
CA LYS A 198 -15.01 11.36 11.10
C LYS A 198 -14.39 11.12 9.72
N PRO A 199 -13.67 12.10 9.12
CA PRO A 199 -13.02 11.87 7.84
C PRO A 199 -12.14 10.62 7.93
N THR A 200 -12.24 9.71 6.96
CA THR A 200 -11.44 8.46 6.94
C THR A 200 -9.95 8.73 7.13
N ALA A 201 -9.47 9.91 6.70
CA ALA A 201 -8.12 10.39 6.92
C ALA A 201 -7.71 10.49 8.41
N LEU A 202 -8.64 10.73 9.34
CA LEU A 202 -8.32 10.76 10.77
C LEU A 202 -8.00 9.37 11.34
N LYS A 203 -8.40 8.27 10.66
CA LYS A 203 -7.94 6.93 11.05
C LYS A 203 -6.42 6.79 10.94
N LEU A 204 -5.77 7.57 10.07
CA LEU A 204 -4.31 7.59 9.95
C LEU A 204 -3.64 8.07 11.25
N LEU A 205 -4.28 9.00 11.97
CA LEU A 205 -3.79 9.45 13.28
C LEU A 205 -4.04 8.38 14.36
N ASP A 206 -5.16 7.66 14.27
CA ASP A 206 -5.44 6.53 15.18
C ASP A 206 -4.34 5.45 15.05
N GLU A 207 -3.93 5.10 13.82
CA GLU A 207 -2.85 4.14 13.56
C GLU A 207 -1.48 4.64 14.08
N LEU A 208 -1.19 5.95 13.98
CA LEU A 208 0.01 6.54 14.59
C LEU A 208 0.00 6.44 16.12
N LEU A 209 -1.15 6.65 16.76
CA LEU A 209 -1.30 6.50 18.22
C LEU A 209 -1.08 5.05 18.65
N ILE A 210 -1.61 4.07 17.90
CA ILE A 210 -1.41 2.65 18.15
C ILE A 210 0.08 2.29 18.08
N ALA A 211 0.78 2.74 17.03
CA ALA A 211 2.23 2.53 16.90
C ALA A 211 3.01 3.19 18.04
N SER A 212 2.65 4.41 18.44
CA SER A 212 3.29 5.09 19.57
C SER A 212 3.14 4.31 20.89
N ALA A 213 1.94 3.79 21.16
CA ALA A 213 1.68 3.02 22.38
C ALA A 213 2.43 1.69 22.37
N PHE A 214 2.48 1.01 21.21
CA PHE A 214 3.23 -0.23 21.03
C PHE A 214 4.74 -0.04 21.27
N ILE A 215 5.33 1.00 20.68
CA ILE A 215 6.74 1.34 20.85
C ILE A 215 7.06 1.61 22.33
N LEU A 216 6.19 2.35 23.02
CA LEU A 216 6.36 2.66 24.45
C LEU A 216 6.34 1.37 25.30
N ASP A 217 5.40 0.47 25.05
CA ASP A 217 5.28 -0.79 25.79
C ASP A 217 6.48 -1.72 25.56
N LYS A 218 6.93 -1.84 24.32
CA LYS A 218 8.12 -2.62 23.94
C LYS A 218 9.40 -2.06 24.57
N ALA A 219 9.59 -0.75 24.50
CA ALA A 219 10.77 -0.09 25.08
C ALA A 219 10.84 -0.32 26.60
N LYS A 220 9.72 -0.18 27.32
CA LYS A 220 9.64 -0.46 28.76
C LYS A 220 9.95 -1.92 29.08
N THR A 221 9.42 -2.84 28.30
CA THR A 221 9.65 -4.28 28.50
C THR A 221 11.13 -4.63 28.29
N GLU A 222 11.77 -4.07 27.28
CA GLU A 222 13.22 -4.27 27.04
C GLU A 222 14.09 -3.64 28.14
N GLU A 223 13.72 -2.48 28.67
CA GLU A 223 14.42 -1.83 29.79
C GLU A 223 14.36 -2.69 31.06
N VAL A 224 13.17 -3.18 31.43
CA VAL A 224 13.00 -4.08 32.59
C VAL A 224 13.86 -5.34 32.41
N ASN A 225 13.85 -5.95 31.23
CA ASN A 225 14.65 -7.14 30.95
C ASN A 225 16.16 -6.86 31.05
N ARG A 226 16.63 -5.69 30.61
CA ARG A 226 18.05 -5.29 30.74
C ARG A 226 18.44 -5.04 32.19
N THR A 227 17.57 -4.43 33.00
CA THR A 227 17.85 -4.16 34.42
C THR A 227 17.76 -5.41 35.30
N GLY A 228 16.89 -6.37 34.96
CA GLY A 228 16.77 -7.65 35.67
C GLY A 228 18.01 -8.55 35.58
N PHE A 229 18.80 -8.45 34.51
CA PHE A 229 20.04 -9.22 34.34
C PHE A 229 21.24 -8.68 35.15
N VAL A 230 21.17 -7.44 35.66
CA VAL A 230 22.27 -6.85 36.46
C VAL A 230 22.16 -7.23 37.95
N GLY A 231 21.03 -7.83 38.38
CA GLY A 231 20.77 -8.18 39.78
C GLY A 231 21.37 -9.51 40.27
N ASP A 232 21.78 -10.42 39.39
CA ASP A 232 22.13 -11.80 39.75
C ASP A 232 23.65 -12.11 39.73
N PHE A 233 24.52 -11.10 39.74
CA PHE A 233 25.98 -11.27 39.75
C PHE A 233 26.71 -10.70 40.99
N PHE A 234 26.05 -10.76 42.15
CA PHE A 234 26.74 -10.58 43.44
C PHE A 234 26.23 -11.60 44.47
N ILE A 235 26.80 -12.81 44.42
CA ILE A 235 27.05 -13.66 45.60
C ILE A 235 28.45 -14.27 45.42
#